data_AF-A0A9W9F6S5-F1
#
_entry.id   AF-A0A9W9F6S5-F1
#
_cell.length_a   1.000
_cell.length_b   1.000
_cell.length_c   1.000
_cell.angle_alpha   90.00
_cell.angle_beta   90.00
_cell.angle_gamma   90.00
#
_symmetry.space_group_name_H-M   'P 1'
#
loop_
_entity.id
_entity.type
_entity.pdbx_description
1 polymer ?
#
loop_
_entity_poly.entity_id
_entity_poly.type
_entity_poly.pdbx_seq_one_letter_code
_entity_poly.pdbx_strand_id
1 'polypeptide(L)'
;MRVLRELDNTSSIISLLSSLEAGDISNPSLISIEDRSRLLDFPDVSEQEKNIKSTSGLTKKEFLSRAVETPAKLTEDEIELLEDRYWLDVSDEETETRIGVSCGLFAIAPGVYEQFMEHLETLRDPFYEENEVKAFKSAKIEEARRSRNWVQSQPLSDRKRNLVEDALQYAHPWIRRLWEEDGEHRLWGFAVYENPNWAYKDEERDDCRKRQEHVLARGQSATGYEGLLLRNWNWEDLEWPAGLHHDLQVEENTSADDEEQFPKTINGLREHFNSIRAQPTTDKFIEKYVDPGDPNRKWSRLSDGTLNNVFLYVDQNVADSMYSSGWIMSPSKPRVFKKGYSSLTSAGERYPNVDDMWIWAIDPDYKPNFPSPSGYKGCLKVRLQQLVHNFYVARRWHADEFSLEDLWEYSQRSPNGAFVSFKDGEMESFAPSRDTEIGSAIKVKPPTPGPI
;
A
#
# COMPACT_ATOMS: atom_id res chain seq x y z
N MET A 1 3.87 21.23 -5.70
CA MET A 1 4.69 21.93 -4.70
C MET A 1 4.11 23.29 -4.31
N ARG A 2 3.75 24.15 -5.27
CA ARG A 2 3.29 25.51 -4.97
C ARG A 2 2.10 25.58 -4.00
N VAL A 3 1.16 24.64 -4.09
CA VAL A 3 0.03 24.53 -3.15
C VAL A 3 0.48 24.11 -1.75
N LEU A 4 1.44 23.18 -1.64
CA LEU A 4 1.96 22.71 -0.35
C LEU A 4 2.70 23.83 0.39
N ARG A 5 3.42 24.68 -0.36
CA ARG A 5 4.13 25.86 0.16
C ARG A 5 3.27 27.11 0.28
N GLU A 6 1.95 26.99 0.13
CA GLU A 6 0.99 28.10 0.23
C GLU A 6 1.24 29.27 -0.74
N LEU A 7 1.98 29.02 -1.83
CA LEU A 7 2.23 30.02 -2.89
C LEU A 7 1.05 30.13 -3.85
N ASP A 8 0.22 29.09 -3.92
CA ASP A 8 -0.97 29.01 -4.75
C ASP A 8 -2.08 28.23 -4.06
N ASN A 9 -3.30 28.34 -4.59
CA ASN A 9 -4.42 27.51 -4.19
C ASN A 9 -4.94 26.66 -5.37
N THR A 10 -5.48 25.49 -5.03
CA THR A 10 -5.98 24.51 -6.01
C THR A 10 -7.00 25.09 -6.98
N SER A 11 -7.95 25.90 -6.50
CA SER A 11 -9.01 26.48 -7.35
C SER A 11 -8.46 27.38 -8.45
N SER A 12 -7.43 28.16 -8.13
CA SER A 12 -6.79 29.07 -9.08
C SER A 12 -6.00 28.32 -10.16
N ILE A 13 -5.31 27.23 -9.80
CA ILE A 13 -4.59 26.38 -10.76
C ILE A 13 -5.57 25.65 -11.69
N ILE A 14 -6.66 25.10 -11.13
CA ILE A 14 -7.72 24.44 -11.93
C ILE A 14 -8.31 25.42 -12.93
N SER A 15 -8.61 26.65 -12.51
CA SER A 15 -9.18 27.67 -13.38
C SER A 15 -8.21 28.03 -14.52
N LEU A 16 -6.92 28.16 -14.22
CA LEU A 16 -5.89 28.42 -15.22
C LEU A 16 -5.78 27.28 -16.25
N LEU A 17 -5.79 26.03 -15.80
CA LEU A 17 -5.78 24.85 -16.67
C LEU A 17 -7.02 24.81 -17.56
N SER A 18 -8.21 25.05 -17.01
CA SER A 18 -9.46 25.07 -17.79
C SER A 18 -9.45 26.17 -18.85
N SER A 19 -8.93 27.37 -18.56
CA SER A 19 -8.77 28.44 -19.55
C SER A 19 -7.79 28.05 -20.66
N LEU A 20 -6.74 27.29 -20.33
CA LEU A 20 -5.81 26.79 -21.33
C LEU A 20 -6.49 25.78 -22.27
N GLU A 21 -7.24 24.83 -21.71
CA GLU A 21 -7.96 23.79 -22.46
C GLU A 21 -9.09 24.36 -23.32
N ALA A 22 -9.74 25.43 -22.87
CA ALA A 22 -10.74 26.16 -23.65
C ALA A 22 -10.13 26.87 -24.89
N GLY A 23 -8.80 26.94 -24.98
CA GLY A 23 -8.10 27.64 -26.04
C GLY A 23 -8.01 29.14 -25.84
N ASP A 24 -8.46 29.66 -24.69
CA ASP A 24 -8.39 31.09 -24.35
C ASP A 24 -6.94 31.58 -24.25
N ILE A 25 -6.02 30.66 -23.92
CA ILE A 25 -4.56 30.90 -23.78
C ILE A 25 -3.77 29.96 -24.71
N SER A 26 -4.26 29.79 -25.95
CA SER A 26 -3.68 28.85 -26.92
C SER A 26 -2.32 29.27 -27.48
N ASN A 27 -1.84 30.49 -27.18
CA ASN A 27 -0.51 30.95 -27.59
C ASN A 27 0.43 31.01 -26.37
N PRO A 28 1.46 30.15 -26.30
CA PRO A 28 2.43 30.12 -25.21
C PRO A 28 3.16 31.45 -24.98
N SER A 29 3.25 32.30 -26.01
CA SER A 29 3.86 33.63 -25.88
C SER A 29 2.97 34.68 -25.21
N LEU A 30 1.68 34.39 -24.99
CA LEU A 30 0.73 35.29 -24.34
C LEU A 30 0.53 35.00 -22.86
N ILE A 31 1.05 33.87 -22.35
CA ILE A 31 0.96 33.57 -20.93
C ILE A 31 1.94 34.43 -20.13
N SER A 32 1.54 34.85 -18.94
CA SER A 32 2.45 35.55 -18.03
C SER A 32 3.57 34.60 -17.55
N ILE A 33 4.71 35.17 -17.16
CA ILE A 33 5.83 34.40 -16.61
C ILE A 33 5.42 33.72 -15.30
N GLU A 34 4.55 34.38 -14.54
CA GLU A 34 3.96 33.88 -13.31
C GLU A 34 3.06 32.67 -13.60
N ASP A 35 2.11 32.78 -14.53
CA ASP A 35 1.22 31.68 -14.89
C ASP A 35 1.97 30.50 -15.52
N ARG A 36 3.05 30.75 -16.27
CA ARG A 36 3.98 29.71 -16.71
C ARG A 36 4.55 28.94 -15.52
N SER A 37 5.06 29.65 -14.50
CA SER A 37 5.65 29.02 -13.31
C SER A 37 4.62 28.19 -12.54
N ARG A 38 3.37 28.67 -12.48
CA ARG A 38 2.23 27.98 -11.86
C ARG A 38 1.86 26.69 -12.60
N LEU A 39 1.76 26.74 -13.93
CA LEU A 39 1.45 25.56 -14.77
C LEU A 39 2.51 24.47 -14.66
N LEU A 40 3.79 24.86 -14.63
CA LEU A 40 4.93 23.95 -14.59
C LEU A 40 5.28 23.45 -13.18
N ASP A 41 4.61 23.99 -12.14
CA ASP A 41 4.90 23.77 -10.72
C ASP A 41 6.35 24.12 -10.36
N PHE A 42 6.83 25.28 -10.84
CA PHE A 42 8.17 25.82 -10.56
C PHE A 42 8.11 26.87 -9.44
N PRO A 43 9.23 27.14 -8.75
CA PRO A 43 9.35 28.35 -7.92
C PRO A 43 9.16 29.62 -8.75
N ASP A 44 9.00 30.77 -8.09
CA ASP A 44 8.98 32.05 -8.80
C ASP A 44 10.34 32.28 -9.49
N VAL A 45 10.37 33.04 -10.59
CA VAL A 45 11.58 33.15 -11.44
C VAL A 45 12.80 33.65 -10.66
N SER A 46 12.62 34.62 -9.76
CA SER A 46 13.70 35.12 -8.91
C SER A 46 14.25 34.04 -7.97
N GLU A 47 13.40 33.14 -7.50
CA GLU A 47 13.76 32.00 -6.66
C GLU A 47 14.41 30.88 -7.48
N GLN A 48 13.91 30.57 -8.68
CA GLN A 48 14.58 29.65 -9.61
C GLN A 48 16.01 30.11 -9.90
N GLU A 49 16.20 31.38 -10.26
CA GLU A 49 17.52 31.93 -10.56
C GLU A 49 18.44 31.90 -9.34
N LYS A 50 17.90 32.24 -8.16
CA LYS A 50 18.64 32.16 -6.89
C LYS A 50 19.09 30.73 -6.60
N ASN A 51 18.20 29.75 -6.71
CA ASN A 51 18.46 28.34 -6.42
C ASN A 51 19.48 27.75 -7.40
N ILE A 52 19.32 28.02 -8.69
CA ILE A 52 20.30 27.60 -9.72
C ILE A 52 21.66 28.23 -9.44
N LYS A 53 21.69 29.53 -9.10
CA LYS A 53 22.93 30.25 -8.83
C LYS A 53 23.64 29.74 -7.57
N SER A 54 22.89 29.41 -6.51
CA SER A 54 23.47 28.86 -5.28
C SER A 54 24.02 27.45 -5.47
N THR A 55 23.32 26.60 -6.23
CA THR A 55 23.70 25.19 -6.40
C THR A 55 24.81 25.01 -7.43
N SER A 56 24.74 25.71 -8.57
CA SER A 56 25.66 25.50 -9.69
C SER A 56 26.64 26.65 -9.96
N GLY A 57 26.35 27.85 -9.46
CA GLY A 57 27.06 29.08 -9.84
C GLY A 57 26.78 29.57 -11.27
N LEU A 58 25.97 28.86 -12.07
CA LEU A 58 25.66 29.18 -13.47
C LEU A 58 24.38 30.02 -13.61
N THR A 59 24.16 30.55 -14.81
CA THR A 59 22.83 31.03 -15.23
C THR A 59 21.93 29.85 -15.62
N LYS A 60 20.61 30.04 -15.62
CA LYS A 60 19.65 28.99 -16.01
C LYS A 60 19.94 28.39 -17.39
N LYS A 61 20.22 29.24 -18.39
CA LYS A 61 20.54 28.79 -19.75
C LYS A 61 21.80 27.93 -19.80
N GLU A 62 22.88 28.37 -19.14
CA GLU A 62 24.14 27.62 -19.07
C GLU A 62 23.96 26.29 -18.33
N PHE A 63 23.18 26.31 -17.25
CA PHE A 63 22.85 25.13 -16.46
C PHE A 63 22.11 24.07 -17.29
N LEU A 64 21.05 24.49 -17.99
CA LEU A 64 20.26 23.63 -18.89
C LEU A 64 21.10 23.05 -20.04
N SER A 65 21.89 23.89 -20.71
CA SER A 65 22.80 23.43 -21.76
C SER A 65 23.80 22.40 -21.24
N ARG A 66 24.42 22.64 -20.08
CA ARG A 66 25.37 21.69 -19.49
C ARG A 66 24.72 20.35 -19.13
N ALA A 67 23.49 20.38 -18.59
CA ALA A 67 22.74 19.18 -18.25
C ALA A 67 22.42 18.31 -19.48
N VAL A 68 22.16 18.93 -20.63
CA VAL A 68 21.92 18.22 -21.89
C VAL A 68 23.22 17.74 -22.54
N GLU A 69 24.24 18.60 -22.62
CA GLU A 69 25.45 18.31 -23.38
C GLU A 69 26.43 17.41 -22.61
N THR A 70 26.51 17.57 -21.29
CA THR A 70 27.47 16.87 -20.44
C THR A 70 26.85 16.44 -19.10
N PRO A 71 25.79 15.62 -19.09
CA PRO A 71 25.09 15.24 -17.85
C PRO A 71 26.00 14.61 -16.79
N ALA A 72 27.03 13.86 -17.22
CA ALA A 72 28.02 13.26 -16.31
C ALA A 72 28.84 14.27 -15.48
N LYS A 73 28.82 15.57 -15.83
CA LYS A 73 29.49 16.65 -15.09
C LYS A 73 28.60 17.33 -14.04
N LEU A 74 27.32 16.99 -13.97
CA LEU A 74 26.43 17.54 -12.95
C LEU A 74 26.87 17.07 -11.56
N THR A 75 26.75 17.89 -10.53
CA THR A 75 26.87 17.42 -9.13
C THR A 75 25.61 16.66 -8.69
N GLU A 76 25.61 16.07 -7.49
CA GLU A 76 24.39 15.42 -6.96
C GLU A 76 23.29 16.47 -6.70
N ASP A 77 23.63 17.56 -6.00
CA ASP A 77 22.72 18.68 -5.74
C ASP A 77 22.15 19.30 -7.04
N GLU A 78 22.94 19.31 -8.13
CA GLU A 78 22.49 19.79 -9.43
C GLU A 78 21.49 18.84 -10.11
N ILE A 79 21.67 17.52 -9.91
CA ILE A 79 20.71 16.51 -10.39
C ILE A 79 19.42 16.64 -9.59
N GLU A 80 19.51 16.66 -8.25
CA GLU A 80 18.36 16.82 -7.35
C GLU A 80 17.57 18.08 -7.68
N LEU A 81 18.24 19.23 -7.85
CA LEU A 81 17.59 20.48 -8.25
C LEU A 81 16.82 20.37 -9.58
N LEU A 82 17.31 19.60 -10.55
CA LEU A 82 16.61 19.38 -11.83
C LEU A 82 15.43 18.41 -11.66
N GLU A 83 15.56 17.37 -10.86
CA GLU A 83 14.48 16.42 -10.59
C GLU A 83 13.32 17.04 -9.81
N ASP A 84 13.67 17.91 -8.87
CA ASP A 84 12.75 18.72 -8.09
C ASP A 84 12.37 20.03 -8.77
N ARG A 85 12.60 20.16 -10.09
CA ARG A 85 12.08 21.28 -10.88
C ARG A 85 12.40 22.66 -10.27
N TYR A 86 13.64 22.81 -9.81
CA TYR A 86 14.22 23.99 -9.16
C TYR A 86 13.79 24.29 -7.73
N TRP A 87 12.98 23.44 -7.11
CA TRP A 87 12.72 23.52 -5.67
C TRP A 87 13.97 23.11 -4.89
N LEU A 88 14.31 23.88 -3.86
CA LEU A 88 15.27 23.50 -2.83
C LEU A 88 14.54 23.19 -1.53
N ASP A 89 15.23 22.48 -0.64
CA ASP A 89 14.75 22.13 0.70
C ASP A 89 13.39 21.41 0.64
N VAL A 90 13.21 20.50 -0.33
CA VAL A 90 11.99 19.69 -0.43
C VAL A 90 11.99 18.71 0.74
N SER A 91 11.03 18.86 1.64
CA SER A 91 10.92 17.97 2.81
C SER A 91 10.41 16.58 2.41
N ASP A 92 10.69 15.58 3.25
CA ASP A 92 10.17 14.22 3.08
C ASP A 92 8.63 14.22 2.99
N GLU A 93 7.94 15.02 3.81
CA GLU A 93 6.47 15.16 3.78
C GLU A 93 5.96 15.73 2.44
N GLU A 94 6.67 16.71 1.87
CA GLU A 94 6.34 17.26 0.55
C GLU A 94 6.55 16.22 -0.56
N THR A 95 7.65 15.45 -0.48
CA THR A 95 7.95 14.36 -1.41
C THR A 95 6.92 13.24 -1.32
N GLU A 96 6.59 12.78 -0.10
CA GLU A 96 5.56 11.78 0.15
C GLU A 96 4.20 12.24 -0.36
N THR A 97 3.83 13.50 -0.12
CA THR A 97 2.56 14.05 -0.63
C THR A 97 2.53 14.07 -2.16
N ARG A 98 3.63 14.45 -2.83
CA ARG A 98 3.73 14.41 -4.31
C ARG A 98 3.58 12.99 -4.84
N ILE A 99 4.30 12.04 -4.24
CA ILE A 99 4.24 10.62 -4.61
C ILE A 99 2.81 10.09 -4.37
N GLY A 100 2.22 10.40 -3.21
CA GLY A 100 0.87 10.01 -2.83
C GLY A 100 -0.18 10.47 -3.84
N VAL A 101 -0.10 11.72 -4.32
CA VAL A 101 -1.00 12.21 -5.38
C VAL A 101 -0.83 11.43 -6.68
N SER A 102 0.39 11.13 -7.10
CA SER A 102 0.65 10.29 -8.28
C SER A 102 0.15 8.85 -8.09
N CYS A 103 0.33 8.27 -6.91
CA CYS A 103 -0.17 6.93 -6.56
C CYS A 103 -1.69 6.88 -6.50
N GLY A 104 -2.35 7.92 -5.98
CA GLY A 104 -3.82 8.01 -5.94
C GLY A 104 -4.44 7.96 -7.34
N LEU A 105 -3.79 8.60 -8.33
CA LEU A 105 -4.21 8.51 -9.74
C LEU A 105 -4.04 7.09 -10.31
N PHE A 106 -2.96 6.41 -9.94
CA PHE A 106 -2.72 5.01 -10.34
C PHE A 106 -3.79 4.07 -9.76
N ALA A 107 -4.26 4.36 -8.55
CA ALA A 107 -5.29 3.57 -7.87
C ALA A 107 -6.69 3.69 -8.50
N ILE A 108 -6.97 4.74 -9.31
CA ILE A 108 -8.26 4.88 -10.01
C ILE A 108 -8.36 3.84 -11.13
N ALA A 109 -7.37 3.80 -12.02
CA ALA A 109 -7.18 2.75 -13.03
C ALA A 109 -5.81 2.94 -13.72
N PRO A 110 -5.09 1.86 -14.06
CA PRO A 110 -3.77 1.95 -14.70
C PRO A 110 -3.75 2.84 -15.96
N GLY A 111 -4.78 2.73 -16.82
CA GLY A 111 -4.87 3.53 -18.04
C GLY A 111 -5.26 4.99 -17.83
N VAL A 112 -5.88 5.33 -16.68
CA VAL A 112 -6.25 6.73 -16.36
C VAL A 112 -5.01 7.52 -16.00
N TYR A 113 -4.09 6.92 -15.24
CA TYR A 113 -2.81 7.55 -14.90
C TYR A 113 -2.00 7.90 -16.16
N GLU A 114 -1.82 6.94 -17.07
CA GLU A 114 -1.06 7.16 -18.31
C GLU A 114 -1.67 8.26 -19.17
N GLN A 115 -2.99 8.23 -19.40
CA GLN A 115 -3.70 9.26 -20.16
C GLN A 115 -3.60 10.63 -19.49
N PHE A 116 -3.72 10.70 -18.17
CA PHE A 116 -3.62 11.95 -17.43
C PHE A 116 -2.21 12.54 -17.51
N MET A 117 -1.18 11.71 -17.37
CA MET A 117 0.21 12.14 -17.48
C MET A 117 0.56 12.57 -18.91
N GLU A 118 0.11 11.85 -19.93
CA GLU A 118 0.29 12.24 -21.34
C GLU A 118 -0.42 13.57 -21.65
N HIS A 119 -1.64 13.75 -21.14
CA HIS A 119 -2.39 15.01 -21.27
C HIS A 119 -1.65 16.17 -20.60
N LEU A 120 -1.19 15.99 -19.35
CA LEU A 120 -0.40 17.01 -18.65
C LEU A 120 0.92 17.33 -19.34
N GLU A 121 1.61 16.33 -19.89
CA GLU A 121 2.84 16.55 -20.65
C GLU A 121 2.57 17.36 -21.92
N THR A 122 1.55 16.97 -22.70
CA THR A 122 1.13 17.67 -23.91
C THR A 122 0.75 19.12 -23.62
N LEU A 123 0.03 19.34 -22.52
CA LEU A 123 -0.40 20.66 -22.08
C LEU A 123 0.80 21.54 -21.66
N ARG A 124 1.81 20.96 -21.03
CA ARG A 124 2.98 21.68 -20.49
C ARG A 124 4.10 21.90 -21.51
N ASP A 125 4.25 21.02 -22.50
CA ASP A 125 5.35 21.02 -23.47
C ASP A 125 5.63 22.41 -24.09
N PRO A 126 4.61 23.18 -24.54
CA PRO A 126 4.84 24.47 -25.18
C PRO A 126 5.39 25.57 -24.25
N PHE A 127 5.34 25.35 -22.93
CA PHE A 127 5.74 26.34 -21.93
C PHE A 127 7.17 26.14 -21.45
N TYR A 128 7.84 25.06 -21.81
CA TYR A 128 9.22 24.87 -21.39
C TYR A 128 10.19 25.74 -22.17
N GLU A 129 11.26 26.18 -21.51
CA GLU A 129 12.37 26.86 -22.16
C GLU A 129 13.18 25.89 -23.03
N GLU A 130 14.01 26.45 -23.91
CA GLU A 130 14.95 25.67 -24.71
C GLU A 130 15.79 24.75 -23.80
N ASN A 131 15.83 23.46 -24.12
CA ASN A 131 16.54 22.41 -23.38
C ASN A 131 16.00 22.06 -21.99
N GLU A 132 14.98 22.72 -21.46
CA GLU A 132 14.50 22.52 -20.08
C GLU A 132 13.98 21.08 -19.85
N VAL A 133 13.06 20.60 -20.70
CA VAL A 133 12.57 19.20 -20.63
C VAL A 133 13.70 18.19 -20.85
N LYS A 134 14.61 18.48 -21.78
CA LYS A 134 15.74 17.59 -22.08
C LYS A 134 16.72 17.52 -20.91
N ALA A 135 16.94 18.61 -20.20
CA ALA A 135 17.77 18.67 -19.01
C ALA A 135 17.17 17.82 -17.88
N PHE A 136 15.87 17.94 -17.60
CA PHE A 136 15.19 17.09 -16.61
C PHE A 136 15.32 15.59 -16.95
N LYS A 137 15.09 15.22 -18.21
CA LYS A 137 15.26 13.83 -18.67
C LYS A 137 16.71 13.36 -18.56
N SER A 138 17.68 14.23 -18.88
CA SER A 138 19.11 13.90 -18.82
C SER A 138 19.60 13.74 -17.38
N ALA A 139 19.11 14.57 -16.45
CA ALA A 139 19.37 14.43 -15.02
C ALA A 139 18.89 13.08 -14.49
N LYS A 140 17.62 12.71 -14.75
CA LYS A 140 17.06 11.41 -14.36
C LYS A 140 17.82 10.21 -14.93
N ILE A 141 18.24 10.29 -16.19
CA ILE A 141 19.03 9.22 -16.83
C ILE A 141 20.40 9.10 -16.15
N GLU A 142 21.03 10.23 -15.83
CA GLU A 142 22.32 10.26 -15.16
C GLU A 142 22.25 9.78 -13.71
N GLU A 143 21.23 10.19 -12.96
CA GLU A 143 20.92 9.70 -11.61
C GLU A 143 20.75 8.18 -11.63
N ALA A 144 19.89 7.66 -12.52
CA ALA A 144 19.70 6.23 -12.70
C ALA A 144 21.00 5.49 -13.07
N ARG A 145 21.89 6.11 -13.86
CA ARG A 145 23.20 5.57 -14.20
C ARG A 145 24.13 5.54 -12.99
N ARG A 146 24.18 6.61 -12.18
CA ARG A 146 24.96 6.68 -10.94
C ARG A 146 24.49 5.67 -9.94
N SER A 147 23.19 5.61 -9.69
CA SER A 147 22.54 4.61 -8.87
C SER A 147 22.94 3.21 -9.35
N ARG A 148 22.78 2.89 -10.63
CA ARG A 148 23.20 1.58 -11.17
C ARG A 148 24.68 1.29 -10.96
N ASN A 149 25.57 2.26 -11.16
CA ASN A 149 27.00 2.08 -10.96
C ASN A 149 27.36 1.89 -9.49
N TRP A 150 26.77 2.69 -8.59
CA TRP A 150 26.91 2.55 -7.15
C TRP A 150 26.48 1.15 -6.71
N VAL A 151 25.30 0.73 -7.16
CA VAL A 151 24.75 -0.62 -6.98
C VAL A 151 25.71 -1.72 -7.44
N GLN A 152 26.33 -1.56 -8.61
CA GLN A 152 27.24 -2.55 -9.19
C GLN A 152 28.62 -2.55 -8.53
N SER A 153 29.04 -1.43 -7.92
CA SER A 153 30.34 -1.28 -7.28
C SER A 153 30.42 -1.91 -5.89
N GLN A 154 29.29 -2.10 -5.22
CA GLN A 154 29.23 -2.75 -3.92
C GLN A 154 29.04 -4.26 -4.05
N PRO A 155 29.73 -5.08 -3.23
CA PRO A 155 29.36 -6.49 -3.08
C PRO A 155 27.87 -6.58 -2.72
N LEU A 156 27.12 -7.43 -3.43
CA LEU A 156 25.67 -7.60 -3.22
C LEU A 156 25.29 -7.82 -1.74
N SER A 157 26.15 -8.51 -0.98
CA SER A 157 25.98 -8.75 0.46
C SER A 157 26.05 -7.48 1.30
N ASP A 158 26.98 -6.58 1.01
CA ASP A 158 27.20 -5.38 1.82
C ASP A 158 26.17 -4.31 1.48
N ARG A 159 25.76 -4.22 0.21
CA ARG A 159 24.66 -3.35 -0.22
C ARG A 159 23.36 -3.72 0.48
N LYS A 160 23.01 -5.01 0.45
CA LYS A 160 21.79 -5.51 1.10
C LYS A 160 21.83 -5.24 2.60
N ARG A 161 22.95 -5.55 3.25
CA ARG A 161 23.12 -5.31 4.69
C ARG A 161 22.97 -3.83 5.03
N ASN A 162 23.65 -2.92 4.32
CA ASN A 162 23.57 -1.48 4.62
C ASN A 162 22.16 -0.91 4.43
N LEU A 163 21.45 -1.31 3.36
CA LEU A 163 20.06 -0.90 3.15
C LEU A 163 19.13 -1.41 4.26
N VAL A 164 19.35 -2.64 4.71
CA VAL A 164 18.59 -3.21 5.83
C VAL A 164 18.89 -2.47 7.12
N GLU A 165 20.17 -2.27 7.45
CA GLU A 165 20.57 -1.57 8.67
C GLU A 165 20.03 -0.13 8.71
N ASP A 166 20.03 0.58 7.59
CA ASP A 166 19.46 1.93 7.49
C ASP A 166 17.94 1.91 7.70
N ALA A 167 17.22 1.01 7.02
CA ALA A 167 15.78 0.84 7.22
C ALA A 167 15.44 0.41 8.67
N LEU A 168 16.27 -0.42 9.30
CA LEU A 168 16.09 -0.85 10.70
C LEU A 168 16.25 0.27 11.72
N GLN A 169 16.84 1.41 11.36
CA GLN A 169 16.92 2.58 12.27
C GLN A 169 15.54 3.19 12.52
N TYR A 170 14.68 3.18 11.49
CA TYR A 170 13.34 3.76 11.52
C TYR A 170 12.24 2.71 11.73
N ALA A 171 12.57 1.42 11.58
CA ALA A 171 11.64 0.33 11.75
C ALA A 171 11.12 0.19 13.19
N HIS A 172 9.90 -0.31 13.31
CA HIS A 172 9.29 -0.66 14.58
C HIS A 172 10.15 -1.72 15.31
N PRO A 173 10.30 -1.66 16.66
CA PRO A 173 11.23 -2.53 17.39
C PRO A 173 11.10 -4.04 17.14
N TRP A 174 9.89 -4.53 16.90
CA TRP A 174 9.68 -5.95 16.60
C TRP A 174 10.24 -6.37 15.23
N ILE A 175 10.32 -5.46 14.25
CA ILE A 175 10.94 -5.75 12.93
C ILE A 175 12.44 -6.01 13.12
N ARG A 176 13.11 -5.22 13.96
CA ARG A 176 14.51 -5.45 14.32
C ARG A 176 14.69 -6.80 15.01
N ARG A 177 13.81 -7.11 15.96
CA ARG A 177 13.80 -8.42 16.62
C ARG A 177 13.58 -9.56 15.61
N LEU A 178 12.66 -9.40 14.66
CA LEU A 178 12.43 -10.37 13.60
C LEU A 178 13.70 -10.57 12.75
N TRP A 179 14.36 -9.48 12.35
CA TRP A 179 15.63 -9.55 11.61
C TRP A 179 16.73 -10.29 12.38
N GLU A 180 16.87 -10.01 13.68
CA GLU A 180 17.88 -10.65 14.54
C GLU A 180 17.61 -12.15 14.76
N GLU A 181 16.34 -12.55 14.90
CA GLU A 181 15.93 -13.94 15.13
C GLU A 181 15.96 -14.78 13.85
N ASP A 182 15.48 -14.21 12.73
CA ASP A 182 15.12 -14.95 11.53
C ASP A 182 16.01 -14.61 10.30
N GLY A 183 16.72 -13.47 10.32
CA GLY A 183 17.65 -13.06 9.27
C GLY A 183 16.98 -12.73 7.92
N GLU A 184 17.80 -12.64 6.86
CA GLU A 184 17.34 -12.25 5.52
C GLU A 184 16.53 -13.34 4.79
N HIS A 185 16.58 -14.59 5.25
CA HIS A 185 16.11 -15.73 4.44
C HIS A 185 14.93 -16.47 5.05
N ARG A 186 14.41 -16.07 6.20
CA ARG A 186 13.19 -16.69 6.70
C ARG A 186 11.98 -15.97 6.16
N LEU A 187 11.03 -16.75 5.63
CA LEU A 187 9.70 -16.23 5.34
C LEU A 187 8.97 -15.96 6.66
N TRP A 188 8.00 -15.07 6.62
CA TRP A 188 7.12 -14.84 7.75
C TRP A 188 5.71 -14.51 7.26
N GLY A 189 4.71 -14.82 8.07
CA GLY A 189 3.32 -14.51 7.71
C GLY A 189 2.38 -15.62 8.13
N PHE A 190 1.38 -15.89 7.30
CA PHE A 190 0.24 -16.72 7.65
C PHE A 190 -0.10 -17.70 6.53
N ALA A 191 -0.62 -18.85 6.92
CA ALA A 191 -1.32 -19.73 6.01
C ALA A 191 -2.76 -19.24 5.81
N VAL A 192 -3.26 -19.33 4.58
CA VAL A 192 -4.57 -18.78 4.21
C VAL A 192 -5.39 -19.84 3.47
N TYR A 193 -6.66 -20.01 3.86
CA TYR A 193 -7.66 -20.68 3.05
C TYR A 193 -8.58 -19.65 2.42
N GLU A 194 -8.81 -19.80 1.12
CA GLU A 194 -9.75 -18.97 0.37
C GLU A 194 -10.96 -19.83 -0.02
N ASN A 195 -12.17 -19.42 0.40
CA ASN A 195 -13.38 -20.15 0.04
C ASN A 195 -13.57 -20.08 -1.49
N PRO A 196 -13.67 -21.22 -2.19
CA PRO A 196 -13.78 -21.23 -3.64
C PRO A 196 -15.06 -20.57 -4.17
N ASN A 197 -16.08 -20.38 -3.32
CA ASN A 197 -17.41 -19.96 -3.72
C ASN A 197 -17.76 -18.50 -3.38
N TRP A 198 -16.85 -17.72 -2.78
CA TRP A 198 -17.20 -16.35 -2.35
C TRP A 198 -17.12 -15.29 -3.46
N ALA A 199 -16.55 -15.59 -4.62
CA ALA A 199 -16.52 -14.61 -5.71
C ALA A 199 -17.55 -14.99 -6.77
N TYR A 200 -18.53 -14.11 -7.03
CA TYR A 200 -19.50 -14.31 -8.12
C TYR A 200 -18.81 -14.30 -9.49
N LYS A 201 -17.62 -13.66 -9.60
CA LYS A 201 -16.77 -13.55 -10.80
C LYS A 201 -15.29 -13.41 -10.45
N ASP A 202 -14.42 -13.88 -11.35
CA ASP A 202 -12.96 -13.73 -11.24
C ASP A 202 -12.51 -12.26 -11.10
N GLU A 203 -13.22 -11.32 -11.73
CA GLU A 203 -12.92 -9.88 -11.66
C GLU A 203 -13.11 -9.29 -10.25
N GLU A 204 -14.15 -9.71 -9.52
CA GLU A 204 -14.41 -9.25 -8.16
C GLU A 204 -13.38 -9.81 -7.18
N ARG A 205 -12.96 -11.06 -7.41
CA ARG A 205 -11.89 -11.69 -6.64
C ARG A 205 -10.56 -10.97 -6.83
N ASP A 206 -10.21 -10.64 -8.07
CA ASP A 206 -8.99 -9.89 -8.41
C ASP A 206 -9.01 -8.48 -7.80
N ASP A 207 -10.13 -7.77 -7.88
CA ASP A 207 -10.28 -6.45 -7.25
C ASP A 207 -10.17 -6.52 -5.72
N CYS A 208 -10.82 -7.51 -5.09
CA CYS A 208 -10.72 -7.74 -3.66
C CYS A 208 -9.27 -8.03 -3.23
N ARG A 209 -8.55 -8.87 -3.99
CA ARG A 209 -7.13 -9.17 -3.73
C ARG A 209 -6.25 -7.93 -3.83
N LYS A 210 -6.44 -7.10 -4.87
CA LYS A 210 -5.70 -5.83 -5.02
C LYS A 210 -5.92 -4.89 -3.83
N ARG A 211 -7.17 -4.76 -3.36
CA ARG A 211 -7.47 -3.97 -2.16
C ARG A 211 -6.78 -4.55 -0.92
N GLN A 212 -6.79 -5.88 -0.81
CA GLN A 212 -6.14 -6.60 0.28
C GLN A 212 -4.63 -6.32 0.31
N GLU A 213 -3.96 -6.53 -0.83
CA GLU A 213 -2.54 -6.28 -1.02
C GLU A 213 -2.19 -4.82 -0.75
N HIS A 214 -3.01 -3.88 -1.21
CA HIS A 214 -2.81 -2.46 -0.97
C HIS A 214 -2.83 -2.12 0.52
N VAL A 215 -3.84 -2.57 1.27
CA VAL A 215 -3.95 -2.28 2.72
C VAL A 215 -2.85 -2.95 3.53
N LEU A 216 -2.44 -4.15 3.14
CA LEU A 216 -1.28 -4.79 3.75
C LEU A 216 0.01 -4.05 3.47
N ALA A 217 0.24 -3.63 2.23
CA ALA A 217 1.42 -2.86 1.85
C ALA A 217 1.49 -1.56 2.66
N ARG A 218 0.35 -0.88 2.85
CA ARG A 218 0.26 0.28 3.75
C ARG A 218 0.56 -0.08 5.21
N GLY A 219 -0.02 -1.17 5.71
CA GLY A 219 0.27 -1.67 7.06
C GLY A 219 1.76 -1.99 7.27
N GLN A 220 2.40 -2.55 6.24
CA GLN A 220 3.82 -2.87 6.18
C GLN A 220 4.69 -1.61 6.16
N SER A 221 4.42 -0.66 5.27
CA SER A 221 5.11 0.64 5.22
C SER A 221 5.03 1.36 6.57
N ALA A 222 3.86 1.30 7.22
CA ALA A 222 3.65 1.91 8.53
C ALA A 222 4.37 1.17 9.69
N THR A 223 5.03 0.04 9.43
CA THR A 223 5.99 -0.56 10.37
C THR A 223 7.38 0.09 10.28
N GLY A 224 7.57 1.08 9.40
CA GLY A 224 8.82 1.81 9.21
C GLY A 224 9.89 1.00 8.47
N TYR A 225 9.49 -0.09 7.80
CA TYR A 225 10.43 -0.98 7.12
C TYR A 225 9.90 -1.35 5.74
N GLU A 226 10.32 -0.59 4.73
CA GLU A 226 10.15 -0.94 3.32
C GLU A 226 11.40 -1.67 2.82
N GLY A 227 11.24 -2.84 2.17
CA GLY A 227 12.39 -3.54 1.57
C GLY A 227 12.44 -5.06 1.77
N LEU A 228 13.62 -5.60 2.10
CA LEU A 228 13.93 -7.03 1.97
C LEU A 228 13.09 -7.95 2.88
N LEU A 229 12.78 -7.55 4.12
CA LEU A 229 11.86 -8.31 4.98
C LEU A 229 10.43 -8.27 4.48
N LEU A 230 9.96 -7.20 3.83
CA LEU A 230 8.64 -7.19 3.20
C LEU A 230 8.54 -8.22 2.08
N ARG A 231 9.65 -8.47 1.37
CA ARG A 231 9.71 -9.53 0.35
C ARG A 231 9.63 -10.93 0.95
N ASN A 232 9.94 -11.06 2.24
CA ASN A 232 9.84 -12.32 2.97
C ASN A 232 8.49 -12.49 3.65
N TRP A 233 7.69 -11.42 3.72
CA TRP A 233 6.30 -11.55 4.13
C TRP A 233 5.56 -12.38 3.08
N ASN A 234 4.80 -13.37 3.53
CA ASN A 234 4.09 -14.28 2.64
C ASN A 234 2.70 -14.62 3.16
N TRP A 235 1.78 -14.71 2.21
CA TRP A 235 0.53 -15.44 2.36
C TRP A 235 0.66 -16.80 1.69
N GLU A 236 0.66 -17.83 2.52
CA GLU A 236 0.78 -19.19 2.05
C GLU A 236 -0.61 -19.75 1.74
N ASP A 237 -1.01 -19.64 0.47
CA ASP A 237 -2.28 -20.17 -0.04
C ASP A 237 -2.31 -21.71 0.11
N LEU A 238 -3.21 -22.18 0.96
CA LEU A 238 -3.42 -23.60 1.21
C LEU A 238 -4.52 -24.16 0.32
N GLU A 239 -4.39 -25.44 -0.03
CA GLU A 239 -5.41 -26.14 -0.80
C GLU A 239 -6.73 -26.28 -0.04
N TRP A 240 -7.82 -25.90 -0.68
CA TRP A 240 -9.15 -26.19 -0.15
C TRP A 240 -9.35 -27.72 -0.01
N PRO A 241 -9.78 -28.23 1.16
CA PRO A 241 -9.98 -29.67 1.35
C PRO A 241 -11.06 -30.23 0.43
N ALA A 242 -10.74 -31.29 -0.32
CA ALA A 242 -11.65 -31.90 -1.29
C ALA A 242 -13.03 -32.29 -0.71
N GLY A 243 -13.06 -32.74 0.54
CA GLY A 243 -14.29 -33.14 1.23
C GLY A 243 -15.23 -31.99 1.60
N LEU A 244 -14.74 -30.74 1.64
CA LEU A 244 -15.55 -29.59 2.01
C LEU A 244 -16.33 -28.96 0.84
N HIS A 245 -16.03 -29.34 -0.41
CA HIS A 245 -16.76 -28.79 -1.57
C HIS A 245 -18.22 -29.25 -1.63
N HIS A 246 -18.51 -30.46 -1.14
CA HIS A 246 -19.83 -31.06 -1.29
C HIS A 246 -20.89 -30.40 -0.39
N ASP A 247 -20.46 -29.82 0.73
CA ASP A 247 -21.34 -29.15 1.69
C ASP A 247 -21.62 -27.69 1.30
N LEU A 248 -20.89 -27.12 0.33
CA LEU A 248 -21.05 -25.74 -0.12
C LEU A 248 -22.04 -25.58 -1.29
N GLN A 249 -22.66 -26.66 -1.78
CA GLN A 249 -23.62 -26.63 -2.90
C GLN A 249 -25.09 -26.51 -2.45
N VAL A 250 -25.35 -26.05 -1.21
CA VAL A 250 -26.72 -25.89 -0.71
C VAL A 250 -27.43 -24.75 -1.45
N GLU A 251 -28.64 -25.03 -1.91
CA GLU A 251 -29.46 -24.20 -2.79
C GLU A 251 -29.68 -22.77 -2.25
N GLU A 252 -29.66 -21.81 -3.19
CA GLU A 252 -29.56 -20.35 -3.08
C GLU A 252 -30.64 -19.60 -2.23
N ASN A 253 -31.38 -20.24 -1.31
CA ASN A 253 -32.63 -19.67 -0.80
C ASN A 253 -32.90 -19.63 0.72
N THR A 254 -31.95 -19.91 1.62
CA THR A 254 -32.22 -19.74 3.06
C THR A 254 -31.05 -19.19 3.89
N SER A 255 -31.17 -17.92 4.33
CA SER A 255 -30.23 -17.23 5.26
C SER A 255 -30.05 -17.89 6.63
N ALA A 256 -30.82 -18.94 6.95
CA ALA A 256 -30.68 -19.70 8.19
C ALA A 256 -29.55 -20.75 8.11
N ASP A 257 -29.13 -21.14 6.91
CA ASP A 257 -28.13 -22.19 6.71
C ASP A 257 -26.69 -21.69 6.92
N ASP A 258 -26.45 -20.38 6.76
CA ASP A 258 -25.12 -19.77 6.92
C ASP A 258 -24.56 -19.92 8.35
N GLU A 259 -25.43 -19.84 9.37
CA GLU A 259 -25.03 -19.97 10.77
C GLU A 259 -24.57 -21.40 11.13
N GLU A 260 -25.11 -22.42 10.45
CA GLU A 260 -24.71 -23.82 10.66
C GLU A 260 -23.52 -24.22 9.78
N GLN A 261 -23.41 -23.63 8.58
CA GLN A 261 -22.40 -23.99 7.60
C GLN A 261 -21.02 -23.41 7.92
N PHE A 262 -20.95 -22.20 8.47
CA PHE A 262 -19.67 -21.59 8.83
C PHE A 262 -18.91 -22.44 9.88
N PRO A 263 -19.50 -22.85 11.02
CA PRO A 263 -18.82 -23.71 11.98
C PRO A 263 -18.35 -25.05 11.39
N LYS A 264 -19.15 -25.69 10.53
CA LYS A 264 -18.76 -26.95 9.85
C LYS A 264 -17.54 -26.74 8.97
N THR A 265 -17.56 -25.68 8.16
CA THR A 265 -16.46 -25.31 7.26
C THR A 265 -15.18 -25.06 8.06
N ILE A 266 -15.25 -24.20 9.09
CA ILE A 266 -14.09 -23.89 9.93
C ILE A 266 -13.53 -25.16 10.61
N ASN A 267 -14.38 -26.06 11.10
CA ASN A 267 -13.92 -27.32 11.70
C ASN A 267 -13.16 -28.20 10.70
N GLY A 268 -13.67 -28.35 9.48
CA GLY A 268 -12.95 -29.09 8.45
C GLY A 268 -11.62 -28.44 8.07
N LEU A 269 -11.57 -27.10 8.01
CA LEU A 269 -10.31 -26.38 7.79
C LEU A 269 -9.33 -26.58 8.95
N ARG A 270 -9.78 -26.60 10.21
CA ARG A 270 -8.91 -26.91 11.37
C ARG A 270 -8.32 -28.31 11.28
N GLU A 271 -9.13 -29.31 10.95
CA GLU A 271 -8.65 -30.69 10.79
C GLU A 271 -7.59 -30.79 9.69
N HIS A 272 -7.85 -30.15 8.54
CA HIS A 272 -6.89 -30.12 7.44
C HIS A 272 -5.60 -29.38 7.82
N PHE A 273 -5.71 -28.18 8.40
CA PHE A 273 -4.56 -27.41 8.84
C PHE A 273 -3.72 -28.16 9.86
N ASN A 274 -4.35 -28.84 10.83
CA ASN A 274 -3.65 -29.66 11.81
C ASN A 274 -2.90 -30.83 11.17
N SER A 275 -3.47 -31.44 10.12
CA SER A 275 -2.78 -32.47 9.33
C SER A 275 -1.55 -31.92 8.60
N ILE A 276 -1.64 -30.72 8.03
CA ILE A 276 -0.49 -30.05 7.39
C ILE A 276 0.57 -29.65 8.43
N ARG A 277 0.13 -29.05 9.55
CA ARG A 277 0.99 -28.59 10.66
C ARG A 277 1.77 -29.74 11.31
N ALA A 278 1.21 -30.95 11.32
CA ALA A 278 1.89 -32.14 11.84
C ALA A 278 3.01 -32.66 10.92
N GLN A 279 3.06 -32.21 9.67
CA GLN A 279 4.14 -32.57 8.75
C GLN A 279 5.39 -31.71 9.02
N PRO A 280 6.60 -32.23 8.76
CA PRO A 280 7.81 -31.42 8.81
C PRO A 280 7.70 -30.21 7.87
N THR A 281 8.16 -29.05 8.35
CA THR A 281 8.30 -27.84 7.53
C THR A 281 9.25 -28.10 6.37
N THR A 282 9.07 -27.37 5.28
CA THR A 282 9.94 -27.51 4.11
C THR A 282 11.05 -26.46 4.18
N ASP A 283 12.27 -26.89 4.49
CA ASP A 283 13.49 -26.03 4.51
C ASP A 283 13.87 -25.46 3.14
N LYS A 284 13.19 -25.89 2.06
CA LYS A 284 13.48 -25.37 0.72
C LYS A 284 12.95 -23.95 0.61
N PHE A 285 13.79 -23.02 1.07
CA PHE A 285 13.90 -21.70 0.47
C PHE A 285 14.00 -21.94 -1.04
N ILE A 286 12.91 -21.73 -1.78
CA ILE A 286 12.96 -21.86 -3.23
C ILE A 286 13.70 -20.61 -3.72
N GLU A 287 15.03 -20.71 -3.72
CA GLU A 287 15.98 -19.66 -4.09
C GLU A 287 15.89 -19.28 -5.59
N LYS A 288 15.10 -20.02 -6.36
CA LYS A 288 14.71 -19.57 -7.70
C LYS A 288 13.52 -18.64 -7.53
N TYR A 289 13.66 -17.41 -8.02
CA TYR A 289 12.58 -16.55 -8.53
C TYR A 289 11.42 -17.40 -9.09
N VAL A 290 10.54 -17.87 -8.22
CA VAL A 290 9.26 -18.43 -8.61
C VAL A 290 8.39 -17.20 -8.73
N ASP A 291 7.81 -17.04 -9.91
CA ASP A 291 6.89 -15.95 -10.22
C ASP A 291 5.87 -15.83 -9.07
N PRO A 292 5.89 -14.73 -8.30
CA PRO A 292 4.90 -14.49 -7.25
C PRO A 292 3.46 -14.52 -7.78
N GLY A 293 3.28 -14.38 -9.10
CA GLY A 293 1.99 -14.39 -9.77
C GLY A 293 1.55 -15.72 -10.37
N ASP A 294 2.07 -16.89 -9.98
CA ASP A 294 1.47 -18.17 -10.40
C ASP A 294 0.25 -18.53 -9.51
N PRO A 295 -1.00 -18.29 -9.97
CA PRO A 295 -2.20 -18.58 -9.19
C PRO A 295 -2.44 -20.09 -8.99
N ASN A 296 -1.69 -20.96 -9.66
CA ASN A 296 -1.80 -22.41 -9.49
C ASN A 296 -0.86 -22.96 -8.42
N ARG A 297 -0.06 -22.12 -7.77
CA ARG A 297 0.87 -22.54 -6.72
C ARG A 297 0.11 -22.89 -5.45
N LYS A 298 -0.07 -24.19 -5.24
CA LYS A 298 -0.72 -24.74 -4.05
C LYS A 298 0.28 -25.47 -3.17
N TRP A 299 0.27 -25.15 -1.87
CA TRP A 299 1.18 -25.74 -0.90
C TRP A 299 0.53 -26.90 -0.16
N SER A 300 1.26 -28.03 -0.07
CA SER A 300 0.87 -29.20 0.73
C SER A 300 1.51 -29.21 2.13
N ARG A 301 2.39 -28.24 2.41
CA ARG A 301 3.17 -28.10 3.65
C ARG A 301 3.34 -26.64 3.98
N LEU A 302 3.48 -26.32 5.26
CA LEU A 302 3.82 -24.97 5.71
C LEU A 302 5.32 -24.70 5.48
N SER A 303 5.59 -23.49 5.01
CA SER A 303 6.93 -22.94 4.87
C SER A 303 7.53 -22.64 6.24
N ASP A 304 8.86 -22.74 6.36
CA ASP A 304 9.54 -22.34 7.59
C ASP A 304 9.35 -20.83 7.84
N GLY A 305 8.91 -20.49 9.05
CA GLY A 305 8.59 -19.13 9.49
C GLY A 305 7.13 -18.70 9.30
N THR A 306 6.30 -19.45 8.57
CA THR A 306 4.84 -19.27 8.59
C THR A 306 4.31 -19.59 10.00
N LEU A 307 3.46 -18.72 10.55
CA LEU A 307 2.83 -18.97 11.86
C LEU A 307 1.93 -20.21 11.80
N ASN A 308 2.10 -21.11 12.78
CA ASN A 308 1.40 -22.39 12.85
C ASN A 308 0.38 -22.48 14.01
N ASN A 309 0.24 -21.41 14.79
CA ASN A 309 -0.67 -21.28 15.92
C ASN A 309 -1.93 -20.45 15.57
N VAL A 310 -2.12 -20.15 14.28
CA VAL A 310 -3.26 -19.46 13.68
C VAL A 310 -3.21 -19.69 12.17
N PHE A 311 -4.37 -19.71 11.51
CA PHE A 311 -4.46 -19.56 10.05
C PHE A 311 -5.57 -18.57 9.68
N LEU A 312 -5.53 -18.04 8.47
CA LEU A 312 -6.48 -17.06 7.99
C LEU A 312 -7.52 -17.72 7.06
N TYR A 313 -8.71 -17.14 7.04
CA TYR A 313 -9.81 -17.59 6.19
C TYR A 313 -10.49 -16.41 5.48
N VAL A 314 -10.63 -16.53 4.16
CA VAL A 314 -11.29 -15.55 3.29
C VAL A 314 -12.60 -16.15 2.78
N ASP A 315 -13.72 -15.50 3.11
CA ASP A 315 -15.07 -15.83 2.67
C ASP A 315 -15.78 -14.59 2.09
N GLN A 316 -17.07 -14.74 1.77
CA GLN A 316 -17.89 -13.64 1.24
C GLN A 316 -17.94 -12.46 2.22
N ASN A 317 -18.01 -12.72 3.52
CA ASN A 317 -18.07 -11.66 4.52
C ASN A 317 -16.76 -10.84 4.56
N VAL A 318 -15.61 -11.50 4.39
CA VAL A 318 -14.32 -10.83 4.24
C VAL A 318 -14.33 -9.96 2.99
N ALA A 319 -14.78 -10.49 1.86
CA ALA A 319 -14.88 -9.72 0.61
C ALA A 319 -15.83 -8.53 0.75
N ASP A 320 -17.01 -8.74 1.29
CA ASP A 320 -18.00 -7.70 1.57
C ASP A 320 -17.39 -6.62 2.46
N SER A 321 -16.52 -6.96 3.41
CA SER A 321 -15.81 -5.97 4.24
C SER A 321 -14.90 -5.04 3.44
N MET A 322 -14.36 -5.51 2.30
CA MET A 322 -13.54 -4.69 1.38
C MET A 322 -14.40 -3.70 0.57
N TYR A 323 -15.72 -3.93 0.51
CA TYR A 323 -16.69 -3.15 -0.28
C TYR A 323 -17.71 -2.36 0.57
N SER A 324 -17.94 -2.76 1.83
CA SER A 324 -19.06 -2.32 2.68
C SER A 324 -19.04 -0.84 3.06
N SER A 325 -17.94 -0.16 2.80
CA SER A 325 -17.76 1.28 2.94
C SER A 325 -18.22 2.02 1.68
N GLY A 326 -19.54 2.15 1.52
CA GLY A 326 -20.15 3.17 0.65
C GLY A 326 -20.06 2.97 -0.87
N TRP A 327 -19.44 1.90 -1.37
CA TRP A 327 -19.47 1.57 -2.80
C TRP A 327 -20.82 0.95 -3.18
N ILE A 328 -21.83 1.78 -3.45
CA ILE A 328 -23.02 1.33 -4.17
C ILE A 328 -22.65 1.18 -5.65
N MET A 329 -21.98 0.09 -6.01
CA MET A 329 -22.21 -0.47 -7.33
C MET A 329 -23.46 -1.33 -7.25
N SER A 330 -24.62 -0.72 -7.50
CA SER A 330 -25.86 -1.48 -7.70
C SER A 330 -25.68 -2.46 -8.86
N PRO A 331 -25.78 -3.79 -8.64
CA PRO A 331 -25.57 -4.79 -9.71
C PRO A 331 -26.77 -4.96 -10.65
N SER A 332 -27.82 -4.14 -10.56
CA SER A 332 -29.08 -4.43 -11.26
C SER A 332 -29.82 -3.18 -11.76
N LYS A 333 -29.39 -2.68 -12.94
CA LYS A 333 -30.28 -2.25 -14.04
C LYS A 333 -29.47 -1.77 -15.25
N PRO A 334 -29.78 -2.23 -16.49
CA PRO A 334 -29.23 -1.65 -17.70
C PRO A 334 -29.89 -0.27 -17.91
N ARG A 335 -29.24 0.80 -17.44
CA ARG A 335 -29.61 2.15 -17.88
C ARG A 335 -28.90 2.43 -19.19
N VAL A 336 -29.71 2.47 -20.24
CA VAL A 336 -29.41 3.07 -21.54
C VAL A 336 -28.68 4.40 -21.32
N PHE A 337 -27.42 4.47 -21.76
CA PHE A 337 -26.65 5.70 -21.81
C PHE A 337 -27.38 6.72 -22.70
N LYS A 338 -28.08 7.68 -22.09
CA LYS A 338 -28.36 8.95 -22.75
C LYS A 338 -27.17 9.87 -22.49
N LYS A 339 -26.42 10.13 -23.56
CA LYS A 339 -25.44 11.22 -23.66
C LYS A 339 -26.04 12.50 -23.09
N GLY A 340 -25.46 12.99 -22.01
CA GLY A 340 -25.81 14.25 -21.38
C GLY A 340 -24.79 14.54 -20.28
N TYR A 341 -23.68 15.15 -20.68
CA TYR A 341 -22.73 15.76 -19.76
C TYR A 341 -23.47 16.76 -18.88
N SER A 342 -23.55 16.51 -17.58
CA SER A 342 -23.91 17.50 -16.57
C SER A 342 -23.34 17.08 -15.21
N SER A 343 -22.29 17.79 -14.79
CA SER A 343 -21.95 18.09 -13.40
C SER A 343 -21.82 16.91 -12.41
N LEU A 344 -20.70 16.19 -12.50
CA LEU A 344 -20.12 15.44 -11.37
C LEU A 344 -19.22 16.38 -10.56
N THR A 345 -19.82 17.15 -9.65
CA THR A 345 -19.10 17.73 -8.51
C THR A 345 -20.03 17.66 -7.29
N SER A 346 -19.53 17.16 -6.16
CA SER A 346 -20.12 17.21 -4.79
C SER A 346 -20.72 15.95 -4.13
N ALA A 347 -20.60 14.74 -4.69
CA ALA A 347 -20.75 13.52 -3.89
C ALA A 347 -19.39 12.81 -3.83
N GLY A 348 -18.58 13.18 -2.83
CA GLY A 348 -17.25 12.60 -2.65
C GLY A 348 -17.35 11.08 -2.51
N GLU A 349 -16.83 10.36 -3.50
CA GLU A 349 -16.57 8.94 -3.43
C GLU A 349 -15.65 8.72 -2.23
N ARG A 350 -16.24 8.28 -1.10
CA ARG A 350 -15.45 7.91 0.06
C ARG A 350 -14.82 6.58 -0.28
N TYR A 351 -13.50 6.58 -0.39
CA TYR A 351 -12.72 5.34 -0.37
C TYR A 351 -13.14 4.51 0.83
N PRO A 352 -13.08 3.18 0.69
CA PRO A 352 -13.25 2.33 1.84
C PRO A 352 -12.41 2.74 3.01
N ASN A 353 -13.04 2.86 4.18
CA ASN A 353 -12.27 3.03 5.38
C ASN A 353 -11.50 1.72 5.61
N VAL A 354 -10.18 1.78 5.52
CA VAL A 354 -9.29 0.62 5.74
C VAL A 354 -9.52 -0.04 7.10
N ASP A 355 -10.06 0.71 8.08
CA ASP A 355 -10.44 0.20 9.39
C ASP A 355 -11.63 -0.78 9.37
N ASP A 356 -12.47 -0.73 8.33
CA ASP A 356 -13.61 -1.63 8.14
C ASP A 356 -13.22 -2.95 7.47
N MET A 357 -12.01 -3.03 6.89
CA MET A 357 -11.51 -4.24 6.24
C MET A 357 -10.94 -5.22 7.26
N TRP A 358 -11.40 -6.46 7.21
CA TRP A 358 -10.96 -7.49 8.16
C TRP A 358 -10.87 -8.87 7.51
N ILE A 359 -10.15 -9.78 8.14
CA ILE A 359 -10.05 -11.19 7.78
C ILE A 359 -10.40 -12.06 8.98
N TRP A 360 -10.86 -13.29 8.76
CA TRP A 360 -10.98 -14.27 9.84
C TRP A 360 -9.61 -14.83 10.22
N ALA A 361 -9.30 -14.78 11.51
CA ALA A 361 -8.22 -15.55 12.12
C ALA A 361 -8.82 -16.73 12.89
N ILE A 362 -8.36 -17.94 12.57
CA ILE A 362 -8.91 -19.20 13.09
C ILE A 362 -7.92 -19.82 14.07
N ASP A 363 -8.45 -20.21 15.23
CA ASP A 363 -7.73 -21.03 16.20
C ASP A 363 -7.72 -22.49 15.73
N PRO A 364 -6.55 -23.07 15.38
CA PRO A 364 -6.43 -24.45 14.94
C PRO A 364 -6.67 -25.47 16.05
N ASP A 365 -6.51 -25.06 17.32
CA ASP A 365 -6.56 -25.92 18.50
C ASP A 365 -7.88 -25.80 19.26
N TYR A 366 -8.77 -24.90 18.81
CA TYR A 366 -10.08 -24.71 19.42
C TYR A 366 -10.90 -26.00 19.43
N LYS A 367 -11.38 -26.35 20.63
CA LYS A 367 -12.32 -27.44 20.85
C LYS A 367 -13.64 -26.83 21.30
N PRO A 368 -14.76 -27.12 20.63
CA PRO A 368 -16.07 -26.63 21.04
C PRO A 368 -16.43 -27.27 22.39
N ASN A 369 -16.07 -26.60 23.47
CA ASN A 369 -16.54 -26.95 24.81
C ASN A 369 -17.95 -26.37 24.95
N PHE A 370 -18.94 -27.26 25.13
CA PHE A 370 -20.31 -26.85 25.37
C PHE A 370 -20.47 -26.24 26.77
N PRO A 371 -21.14 -25.08 26.89
CA PRO A 371 -20.95 -23.84 26.14
C PRO A 371 -19.74 -23.03 26.67
N SER A 372 -19.01 -22.34 25.79
CA SER A 372 -17.96 -21.41 26.23
C SER A 372 -18.58 -20.25 27.02
N PRO A 373 -18.14 -19.98 28.25
CA PRO A 373 -18.65 -18.85 29.04
C PRO A 373 -18.43 -17.49 28.37
N SER A 374 -17.40 -17.37 27.53
CA SER A 374 -17.03 -16.12 26.84
C SER A 374 -17.87 -15.87 25.59
N GLY A 375 -18.36 -16.92 24.92
CA GLY A 375 -18.96 -16.84 23.59
C GLY A 375 -17.95 -16.95 22.42
N TYR A 376 -16.66 -17.14 22.71
CA TYR A 376 -15.64 -17.39 21.70
C TYR A 376 -15.92 -18.68 20.91
N LYS A 377 -15.88 -18.61 19.58
CA LYS A 377 -16.18 -19.73 18.67
C LYS A 377 -14.94 -20.31 17.98
N GLY A 378 -13.75 -20.03 18.51
CA GLY A 378 -12.48 -20.45 17.92
C GLY A 378 -12.05 -19.64 16.69
N CYS A 379 -12.63 -18.45 16.52
CA CYS A 379 -12.29 -17.53 15.44
C CYS A 379 -12.54 -16.09 15.88
N LEU A 380 -11.77 -15.15 15.32
CA LEU A 380 -11.98 -13.72 15.51
C LEU A 380 -11.76 -12.98 14.20
N LYS A 381 -12.33 -11.77 14.10
CA LYS A 381 -12.02 -10.84 13.01
C LYS A 381 -10.73 -10.11 13.36
N VAL A 382 -9.85 -9.89 12.38
CA VAL A 382 -8.63 -9.10 12.53
C VAL A 382 -8.61 -8.03 11.46
N ARG A 383 -8.38 -6.76 11.83
CA ARG A 383 -8.24 -5.70 10.83
C ARG A 383 -7.05 -5.99 9.92
N LEU A 384 -7.23 -5.81 8.63
CA LEU A 384 -6.27 -6.31 7.64
C LEU A 384 -4.87 -5.73 7.83
N GLN A 385 -4.77 -4.41 8.04
CA GLN A 385 -3.52 -3.71 8.35
C GLN A 385 -2.81 -4.20 9.63
N GLN A 386 -3.54 -4.78 10.59
CA GLN A 386 -2.98 -5.26 11.86
C GLN A 386 -2.39 -6.66 11.73
N LEU A 387 -2.68 -7.37 10.63
CA LEU A 387 -2.08 -8.67 10.35
C LEU A 387 -0.56 -8.59 10.30
N VAL A 388 0.00 -7.53 9.74
CA VAL A 388 1.45 -7.35 9.57
C VAL A 388 2.09 -6.63 10.76
N HIS A 389 1.33 -6.30 11.80
CA HIS A 389 1.80 -5.54 12.95
C HIS A 389 1.32 -6.18 14.26
N ASN A 390 0.37 -5.57 14.98
CA ASN A 390 -0.02 -6.01 16.32
C ASN A 390 -0.48 -7.48 16.38
N PHE A 391 -1.22 -7.97 15.38
CA PHE A 391 -1.67 -9.36 15.39
C PHE A 391 -0.51 -10.33 15.15
N TYR A 392 0.38 -10.04 14.20
CA TYR A 392 1.59 -10.86 14.00
C TYR A 392 2.43 -10.91 15.27
N VAL A 393 2.67 -9.75 15.91
CA VAL A 393 3.44 -9.66 17.17
C VAL A 393 2.80 -10.49 18.27
N ALA A 394 1.48 -10.38 18.44
CA ALA A 394 0.74 -11.15 19.43
C ALA A 394 0.91 -12.65 19.22
N ARG A 395 0.84 -13.12 17.96
CA ARG A 395 0.93 -14.55 17.63
C ARG A 395 2.37 -15.07 17.60
N ARG A 396 3.36 -14.24 17.26
CA ARG A 396 4.76 -14.64 17.18
C ARG A 396 5.46 -14.69 18.53
N TRP A 397 5.26 -13.68 19.38
CA TRP A 397 6.02 -13.52 20.62
C TRP A 397 5.19 -13.55 21.90
N HIS A 398 3.86 -13.39 21.80
CA HIS A 398 2.98 -13.34 22.98
C HIS A 398 1.88 -14.40 22.95
N ALA A 399 2.06 -15.48 22.17
CA ALA A 399 1.03 -16.52 22.06
C ALA A 399 0.81 -17.29 23.38
N ASP A 400 1.83 -17.35 24.24
CA ASP A 400 1.75 -17.94 25.57
C ASP A 400 1.15 -16.98 26.62
N GLU A 401 1.12 -15.69 26.32
CA GLU A 401 0.54 -14.65 27.18
C GLU A 401 -0.92 -14.35 26.82
N PHE A 402 -1.24 -14.35 25.53
CA PHE A 402 -2.57 -14.06 25.00
C PHE A 402 -3.03 -15.18 24.07
N SER A 403 -4.05 -15.92 24.52
CA SER A 403 -4.78 -16.85 23.68
C SER A 403 -5.56 -16.12 22.58
N LEU A 404 -6.02 -16.84 21.55
CA LEU A 404 -6.89 -16.24 20.55
C LEU A 404 -8.27 -15.85 21.12
N GLU A 405 -8.67 -16.45 22.24
CA GLU A 405 -9.85 -16.05 23.02
C GLU A 405 -9.65 -14.68 23.68
N ASP A 406 -8.49 -14.44 24.31
CA ASP A 406 -8.15 -13.12 24.87
C ASP A 406 -8.12 -12.05 23.78
N LEU A 407 -7.50 -12.35 22.62
CA LEU A 407 -7.49 -11.43 21.47
C LEU A 407 -8.89 -11.17 20.91
N TRP A 408 -9.79 -12.16 20.97
CA TRP A 408 -11.20 -12.01 20.60
C TRP A 408 -11.93 -11.09 21.57
N GLU A 409 -11.67 -11.18 22.88
CA GLU A 409 -12.24 -10.25 23.88
C GLU A 409 -11.77 -8.80 23.62
N TYR A 410 -10.49 -8.61 23.28
CA TYR A 410 -9.99 -7.30 22.84
C TYR A 410 -10.67 -6.82 21.55
N SER A 411 -10.95 -7.73 20.62
CA SER A 411 -11.62 -7.38 19.36
C SER A 411 -13.04 -6.85 19.57
N GLN A 412 -13.73 -7.28 20.64
CA GLN A 412 -15.08 -6.80 20.97
C GLN A 412 -15.13 -5.32 21.36
N ARG A 413 -13.98 -4.70 21.67
CA ARG A 413 -13.89 -3.26 21.98
C ARG A 413 -13.86 -2.40 20.71
N SER A 414 -13.58 -2.98 19.55
CA SER A 414 -13.61 -2.27 18.26
C SER A 414 -15.05 -2.15 17.74
N PRO A 415 -15.44 -1.02 17.10
CA PRO A 415 -16.79 -0.85 16.54
C PRO A 415 -17.25 -1.96 15.58
N ASN A 416 -16.33 -2.58 14.85
CA ASN A 416 -16.60 -3.67 13.91
C ASN A 416 -16.29 -5.08 14.48
N GLY A 417 -15.96 -5.18 15.77
CA GLY A 417 -15.61 -6.44 16.43
C GLY A 417 -14.28 -7.06 15.93
N ALA A 418 -13.47 -6.31 15.18
CA ALA A 418 -12.18 -6.76 14.66
C ALA A 418 -11.00 -6.34 15.54
N PHE A 419 -10.03 -7.23 15.71
CA PHE A 419 -8.86 -7.03 16.55
C PHE A 419 -7.99 -5.91 15.98
N VAL A 420 -7.56 -5.03 16.89
CA VAL A 420 -6.71 -3.87 16.58
C VAL A 420 -5.36 -3.99 17.30
N SER A 421 -5.41 -4.06 18.63
CA SER A 421 -4.24 -4.17 19.50
C SER A 421 -4.68 -4.78 20.83
N PHE A 422 -3.73 -5.40 21.55
CA PHE A 422 -3.91 -5.81 22.94
C PHE A 422 -3.47 -4.72 23.93
N LYS A 423 -3.00 -3.55 23.45
CA LYS A 423 -2.64 -2.40 24.29
C LYS A 423 -3.82 -1.42 24.41
N ASP A 424 -4.29 -1.18 25.64
CA ASP A 424 -5.52 -0.40 25.90
C ASP A 424 -5.55 0.98 25.20
N GLY A 425 -4.40 1.68 25.10
CA GLY A 425 -4.32 3.00 24.46
C GLY A 425 -4.35 3.00 22.91
N GLU A 426 -4.08 1.88 22.26
CA GLU A 426 -4.14 1.75 20.79
C GLU A 426 -5.54 1.32 20.31
N MET A 427 -6.33 0.68 21.18
CA MET A 427 -7.70 0.26 20.85
C MET A 427 -8.64 1.46 20.71
N GLU A 428 -8.45 2.47 21.55
CA GLU A 428 -9.26 3.70 21.56
C GLU A 428 -8.79 4.72 20.52
N SER A 429 -7.63 4.51 19.88
CA SER A 429 -7.04 5.47 18.96
C SER A 429 -7.73 5.52 17.59
N PHE A 430 -9.00 5.09 17.51
CA PHE A 430 -9.88 5.31 16.36
C PHE A 430 -9.99 6.81 16.09
N ALA A 431 -9.06 7.31 15.31
CA ALA A 431 -9.14 8.61 14.72
C ALA A 431 -9.74 8.36 13.34
N PRO A 432 -10.90 8.93 12.99
CA PRO A 432 -11.26 9.11 11.60
C PRO A 432 -10.21 10.04 10.98
N SER A 433 -9.06 9.44 10.65
CA SER A 433 -7.96 10.07 9.97
C SER A 433 -8.50 10.57 8.65
N ARG A 434 -8.22 11.84 8.34
CA ARG A 434 -8.48 12.36 6.99
C ARG A 434 -7.63 11.63 5.96
N ASP A 435 -6.51 11.06 6.38
CA ASP A 435 -5.73 10.11 5.60
C ASP A 435 -6.40 8.75 5.75
N THR A 436 -7.39 8.51 4.89
CA THR A 436 -8.23 7.29 4.83
C THR A 436 -7.45 6.01 4.54
N GLU A 437 -6.12 6.09 4.40
CA GLU A 437 -5.25 5.03 3.88
C GLU A 437 -4.39 4.36 4.95
N ILE A 438 -4.19 4.99 6.12
CA ILE A 438 -3.43 4.40 7.22
C ILE A 438 -4.35 4.18 8.41
N GLY A 439 -4.48 2.92 8.81
CA GLY A 439 -5.27 2.52 9.96
C GLY A 439 -4.99 3.29 11.23
N SER A 440 -6.04 3.61 11.96
CA SER A 440 -6.05 4.38 13.21
C SER A 440 -5.01 3.97 14.27
N ALA A 441 -4.54 2.72 14.25
CA ALA A 441 -3.64 2.14 15.25
C ALA A 441 -2.19 1.94 14.79
N ILE A 442 -1.85 2.19 13.53
CA ILE A 442 -0.46 2.14 13.06
C ILE A 442 0.06 3.58 12.94
N LYS A 443 0.36 4.20 14.07
CA LYS A 443 1.04 5.50 14.07
C LYS A 443 2.54 5.24 14.13
N VAL A 444 3.23 5.39 13.00
CA VAL A 444 4.66 5.68 13.04
C VAL A 444 4.76 7.00 13.80
N LYS A 445 5.30 6.98 15.02
CA LYS A 445 5.78 8.25 15.58
C LYS A 445 6.95 8.63 14.69
N PRO A 446 6.89 9.74 13.92
CA PRO A 446 8.09 10.22 13.26
C PRO A 446 9.16 10.39 14.35
N PRO A 447 10.43 10.02 14.08
CA PRO A 447 11.50 10.24 15.02
C PRO A 447 11.45 11.71 15.43
N THR A 448 11.29 11.96 16.73
CA THR A 448 11.34 13.34 17.23
C THR A 448 12.74 13.83 16.92
N PRO A 449 12.93 14.89 16.11
CA PRO A 449 14.27 15.37 15.83
C PRO A 449 14.95 15.64 17.17
N GLY A 450 16.10 15.00 17.38
CA GLY A 450 16.91 15.24 18.57
C GLY A 450 17.23 16.74 18.66
N PRO A 451 17.44 17.28 19.87
CA PRO A 451 17.86 18.67 20.00
C PRO A 451 19.16 18.87 19.21
N ILE A 452 19.11 19.77 18.22
CA ILE A 452 20.26 20.24 17.43
C ILE A 452 21.20 21.03 18.35
#